data_AF-A0A955LTZ6-F1
#
_entry.id   AF-A0A955LTZ6-F1
#
_cell.length_a   1.000
_cell.length_b   1.000
_cell.length_c   1.000
_cell.angle_alpha   90.00
_cell.angle_beta   90.00
_cell.angle_gamma   90.00
#
_symmetry.space_group_name_H-M   'P 1'
#
loop_
_entity.id
_entity.type
_entity.pdbx_description
1 polymer ?
#
loop_
_entity_poly.entity_id
_entity_poly.type
_entity_poly.pdbx_seq_one_letter_code
_entity_poly.pdbx_strand_id
1 'polypeptide(L)'
;MNEFLKQTVKIGSSQGLHARPASLLVKLAGNFESEITLIKDGQSSNAKSMMSVLMLAAEGGSTVEIHVTGKDAEKAMKAVSAFLTGDQDAPEGRFSEEN
;
A
#
# COMPACT_ATOMS: atom_id res chain seq x y z
N MET A 1 18.02 -4.87 15.87
CA MET A 1 17.51 -3.48 15.96
C MET A 1 16.36 -3.38 14.98
N ASN A 2 15.25 -2.77 15.36
CA ASN A 2 14.18 -2.46 14.41
C ASN A 2 14.58 -1.19 13.65
N GLU A 3 14.42 -1.21 12.34
CA GLU A 3 14.74 -0.10 11.46
C GLU A 3 13.49 0.74 11.19
N PHE A 4 13.66 2.06 11.05
CA PHE A 4 12.61 2.97 10.63
C PHE A 4 12.97 3.59 9.28
N LEU A 5 12.09 3.43 8.29
CA LEU A 5 12.22 4.00 6.97
C LEU A 5 11.01 4.89 6.65
N LYS A 6 11.28 5.99 5.94
CA LYS A 6 10.23 6.84 5.39
C LYS A 6 10.47 7.16 3.92
N GLN A 7 9.40 7.16 3.14
CA GLN A 7 9.46 7.52 1.72
C GLN A 7 8.15 8.12 1.25
N THR A 8 8.22 9.18 0.46
CA THR A 8 7.05 9.79 -0.18
C THR A 8 6.92 9.28 -1.62
N VAL A 9 5.71 8.87 -2.02
CA VAL A 9 5.41 8.38 -3.37
C VAL A 9 4.14 9.03 -3.94
N LYS A 10 4.00 9.00 -5.26
CA LYS A 10 2.74 9.33 -5.94
C LYS A 10 1.97 8.06 -6.24
N ILE A 11 0.65 8.08 -6.04
CA ILE A 11 -0.22 6.96 -6.38
C ILE A 11 -0.32 6.82 -7.90
N GLY A 12 0.07 5.66 -8.42
CA GLY A 12 0.12 5.36 -9.86
C GLY A 12 -1.22 4.96 -10.46
N SER A 13 -2.07 4.27 -9.70
CA SER A 13 -3.46 3.95 -10.10
C SER A 13 -4.25 5.24 -10.32
N SER A 14 -4.95 5.33 -11.45
CA SER A 14 -5.79 6.47 -11.81
C SER A 14 -7.01 6.61 -10.90
N GLN A 15 -7.54 5.49 -10.39
CA GLN A 15 -8.68 5.45 -9.48
C GLN A 15 -8.28 5.52 -7.99
N GLY A 16 -6.98 5.49 -7.69
CA GLY A 16 -6.45 5.57 -6.34
C GLY A 16 -6.58 4.26 -5.54
N LEU A 17 -6.49 4.33 -4.21
CA LEU A 17 -6.63 3.19 -3.29
C LEU A 17 -8.11 2.82 -3.01
N HIS A 18 -8.86 2.51 -4.07
CA HIS A 18 -10.22 1.96 -3.96
C HIS A 18 -10.21 0.48 -3.53
N ALA A 19 -11.38 -0.15 -3.44
CA ALA A 19 -11.58 -1.50 -2.87
C ALA A 19 -10.60 -2.58 -3.38
N ARG A 20 -10.29 -2.57 -4.68
CA ARG A 20 -9.42 -3.59 -5.29
C ARG A 20 -7.93 -3.38 -4.97
N PRO A 21 -7.29 -2.24 -5.30
CA PRO A 21 -5.91 -2.01 -4.90
C PRO A 21 -5.74 -2.00 -3.38
N ALA A 22 -6.75 -1.59 -2.60
CA ALA A 22 -6.71 -1.68 -1.14
C ALA A 22 -6.61 -3.13 -0.66
N SER A 23 -7.39 -4.07 -1.22
CA SER A 23 -7.33 -5.48 -0.79
C SER A 23 -6.00 -6.14 -1.15
N LEU A 24 -5.46 -5.84 -2.34
CA LEU A 24 -4.14 -6.28 -2.78
C LEU A 24 -3.03 -5.71 -1.90
N LEU A 25 -3.10 -4.42 -1.56
CA LEU A 25 -2.16 -3.76 -0.67
C LEU A 25 -2.17 -4.38 0.73
N VAL A 26 -3.35 -4.62 1.29
CA VAL A 26 -3.50 -5.28 2.61
C VAL A 26 -2.89 -6.68 2.58
N LYS A 27 -3.16 -7.45 1.53
CA LYS A 27 -2.57 -8.77 1.34
C LYS A 27 -1.04 -8.69 1.22
N LEU A 28 -0.53 -7.72 0.47
CA LEU A 28 0.91 -7.50 0.32
C LEU A 28 1.56 -7.11 1.66
N ALA A 29 1.02 -6.09 2.34
CA ALA A 29 1.50 -5.57 3.60
C ALA A 29 1.44 -6.62 4.72
N GLY A 30 0.45 -7.51 4.69
CA GLY A 30 0.29 -8.62 5.63
C GLY A 30 1.42 -9.66 5.59
N ASN A 31 2.22 -9.70 4.52
CA ASN A 31 3.38 -10.62 4.42
C ASN A 31 4.62 -10.15 5.19
N PHE A 32 4.60 -8.93 5.73
CA PHE A 32 5.73 -8.35 6.44
C PHE A 32 5.46 -8.32 7.95
N GLU A 33 6.52 -8.46 8.74
CA GLU A 33 6.42 -8.26 10.19
C GLU A 33 6.42 -6.78 10.56
N SER A 34 7.05 -5.92 9.75
CA SER A 34 7.09 -4.47 9.97
C SER A 34 5.71 -3.85 10.06
N GLU A 35 5.57 -2.86 10.94
CA GLU A 35 4.44 -1.94 10.92
C GLU A 35 4.57 -1.03 9.71
N ILE A 36 3.47 -0.86 8.95
CA ILE A 36 3.45 -0.07 7.73
C ILE A 36 2.32 0.93 7.85
N THR A 37 2.67 2.21 7.90
CA THR A 37 1.73 3.32 8.00
C THR A 37 1.79 4.17 6.73
N LEU A 38 0.62 4.52 6.21
CA LEU A 38 0.46 5.45 5.09
C LEU A 38 -0.10 6.77 5.62
N ILE A 39 0.45 7.89 5.17
CA ILE A 39 0.06 9.22 5.61
C ILE A 39 -0.29 10.07 4.39
N LYS A 40 -1.47 10.68 4.41
CA LYS A 40 -1.95 11.63 3.40
C LYS A 40 -2.72 12.72 4.11
N ASP A 41 -2.41 13.99 3.81
CA ASP A 41 -3.14 15.16 4.34
C ASP A 41 -3.30 15.17 5.88
N GLY A 42 -2.28 14.67 6.60
CA GLY A 42 -2.30 14.56 8.06
C GLY A 42 -3.07 13.36 8.62
N GLN A 43 -3.73 12.57 7.77
CA GLN A 43 -4.40 11.34 8.14
C GLN A 43 -3.45 10.14 8.00
N SER A 44 -3.34 9.34 9.06
CA SER A 44 -2.54 8.13 9.11
C SER A 44 -3.41 6.87 9.00
N SER A 45 -2.91 5.88 8.27
CA SER A 45 -3.60 4.63 7.97
C SER A 45 -2.66 3.43 8.11
N ASN A 46 -3.15 2.32 8.69
CA ASN A 46 -2.42 1.06 8.75
C ASN A 46 -2.61 0.29 7.44
N ALA A 47 -1.52 0.08 6.69
CA ALA A 47 -1.56 -0.60 5.39
C ALA A 47 -2.01 -2.06 5.47
N LYS A 48 -2.01 -2.68 6.66
CA LYS A 48 -2.51 -4.05 6.90
C LYS A 48 -3.99 -4.11 7.26
N SER A 49 -4.68 -2.97 7.34
CA SER A 49 -6.10 -2.89 7.69
C SER A 49 -6.92 -2.36 6.53
N MET A 50 -7.77 -3.20 5.96
CA MET A 50 -8.63 -2.84 4.83
C MET A 50 -9.49 -1.60 5.11
N MET A 51 -10.12 -1.54 6.29
CA MET A 51 -10.91 -0.38 6.68
C MET A 51 -10.06 0.88 6.78
N SER A 52 -8.87 0.78 7.36
CA SER A 52 -7.96 1.91 7.51
C SER A 52 -7.48 2.44 6.16
N VAL A 53 -7.15 1.55 5.22
CA VAL A 53 -6.69 1.92 3.87
C VAL A 53 -7.80 2.63 3.09
N LEU A 54 -9.03 2.11 3.12
CA LEU A 54 -10.16 2.75 2.44
C LEU A 54 -10.48 4.13 3.01
N MET A 55 -10.35 4.31 4.32
CA MET A 55 -10.57 5.61 4.97
C MET A 55 -9.51 6.65 4.62
N LEU A 56 -8.32 6.25 4.17
CA LEU A 56 -7.26 7.19 3.77
C LEU A 56 -7.66 7.99 2.52
N ALA A 57 -8.58 7.46 1.70
CA ALA A 57 -9.07 8.09 0.48
C ALA A 57 -7.93 8.64 -0.41
N ALA A 58 -6.92 7.82 -0.65
CA ALA A 58 -5.77 8.19 -1.47
C ALA A 58 -6.16 8.14 -2.96
N GLU A 59 -6.46 9.29 -3.53
CA GLU A 59 -6.82 9.48 -4.93
C GLU A 59 -5.65 9.22 -5.88
N GLY A 60 -5.94 8.94 -7.15
CA GLY A 60 -4.92 8.79 -8.18
C GLY A 60 -4.08 10.05 -8.35
N GLY A 61 -2.76 9.88 -8.50
CA GLY A 61 -1.81 10.98 -8.59
C GLY A 61 -1.55 11.74 -7.28
N SER A 62 -2.30 11.45 -6.20
CA SER A 62 -2.05 12.03 -4.89
C SER A 62 -0.71 11.56 -4.30
N THR A 63 -0.20 12.33 -3.34
CA THR A 63 1.06 12.02 -2.66
C THR A 63 0.77 11.35 -1.32
N VAL A 64 1.47 10.25 -1.04
CA VAL A 64 1.37 9.50 0.21
C VAL A 64 2.77 9.30 0.78
N GLU A 65 2.94 9.56 2.08
CA GLU A 65 4.13 9.20 2.83
C GLU A 65 3.97 7.80 3.42
N ILE A 66 4.97 6.96 3.21
CA ILE A 66 5.04 5.59 3.73
C ILE A 66 6.02 5.60 4.89
N HIS A 67 5.58 5.12 6.04
CA HIS A 67 6.41 4.84 7.21
C HIS A 67 6.46 3.35 7.46
N VAL A 68 7.66 2.81 7.64
CA VAL A 68 7.88 1.39 7.90
C VAL A 68 8.79 1.22 9.10
N THR A 69 8.34 0.46 10.09
CA THR A 69 9.13 0.13 11.28
C THR A 69 9.19 -1.37 11.49
N GLY A 70 10.39 -1.96 11.50
CA GLY A 70 10.55 -3.38 11.81
C GLY A 70 11.84 -3.99 11.30
N LYS A 71 11.92 -5.32 11.39
CA LYS A 71 13.12 -6.09 11.02
C LYS A 71 13.26 -6.37 9.52
N ASP A 72 12.16 -6.23 8.79
CA ASP A 72 12.06 -6.40 7.33
C ASP A 72 11.68 -5.09 6.63
N ALA A 73 11.99 -3.95 7.26
CA ALA A 73 11.55 -2.62 6.84
C ALA A 73 11.97 -2.28 5.41
N GLU A 74 13.20 -2.57 5.00
CA GLU A 74 13.67 -2.34 3.62
C GLU A 74 12.84 -3.11 2.59
N LYS A 75 12.54 -4.39 2.86
CA LYS A 75 11.77 -5.25 1.96
C LYS A 75 10.32 -4.76 1.86
N ALA A 76 9.72 -4.43 2.99
CA ALA A 76 8.38 -3.87 3.07
C ALA A 76 8.30 -2.52 2.34
N MET A 77 9.23 -1.60 2.59
CA MET A 77 9.30 -0.29 1.92
C MET A 77 9.39 -0.45 0.41
N LYS A 78 10.29 -1.30 -0.08
CA LYS A 78 10.45 -1.56 -1.52
C LYS A 78 9.18 -2.12 -2.16
N ALA A 79 8.57 -3.12 -1.52
CA ALA A 79 7.37 -3.77 -2.07
C ALA A 79 6.16 -2.84 -2.08
N VAL A 80 5.92 -2.13 -0.96
CA VAL A 80 4.77 -1.22 -0.82
C VAL A 80 4.91 0.00 -1.73
N SER A 81 6.10 0.61 -1.80
CA SER A 81 6.32 1.74 -2.72
C SER A 81 6.17 1.36 -4.19
N ALA A 82 6.68 0.19 -4.59
CA ALA A 82 6.49 -0.33 -5.94
C ALA A 82 5.00 -0.58 -6.26
N PHE A 83 4.25 -1.15 -5.31
CA PHE A 83 2.82 -1.35 -5.47
C PHE A 83 2.06 -0.02 -5.64
N LEU A 84 2.31 0.94 -4.75
CA LEU A 84 1.63 2.25 -4.74
C LEU A 84 1.92 3.10 -5.98
N THR A 85 3.13 2.98 -6.54
CA THR A 85 3.54 3.72 -7.76
C THR A 85 3.12 3.02 -9.05
N GLY A 86 2.69 1.76 -8.98
CA GLY A 86 2.20 0.99 -10.13
C GLY A 86 0.75 1.29 -10.50
N ASP A 87 0.37 0.92 -11.72
CA ASP A 87 -1.02 0.92 -12.18
C ASP A 87 -1.73 -0.35 -11.68
N GLN A 88 -2.73 -0.15 -10.82
CA GLN A 88 -3.54 -1.22 -10.23
C GLN A 88 -4.95 -1.30 -10.85
N ASP A 89 -5.26 -0.47 -11.84
CA ASP A 89 -6.58 -0.40 -12.47
C ASP A 89 -6.73 -1.43 -13.59
N ALA A 90 -5.61 -1.93 -14.11
CA ALA A 90 -5.60 -3.00 -15.10
C ALA A 90 -6.43 -4.20 -14.59
N PRO A 91 -7.38 -4.72 -15.40
CA PRO A 91 -8.17 -5.88 -15.01
C PRO A 91 -7.22 -7.02 -14.67
N GLU A 92 -7.44 -7.65 -13.52
CA GLU A 92 -6.79 -8.92 -13.19
C GLU A 92 -7.11 -9.85 -14.36
N GLY A 93 -6.06 -10.33 -15.04
CA GLY A 93 -6.23 -11.38 -16.03
C GLY A 93 -7.15 -12.43 -15.41
N ARG A 94 -8.24 -12.75 -16.11
CA ARG A 94 -9.27 -13.70 -15.66
C ARG A 94 -8.61 -14.78 -14.83
N PHE A 95 -8.93 -14.85 -13.54
CA PHE A 95 -8.72 -16.09 -12.82
C PHE A 95 -9.58 -17.12 -13.56
N SER A 96 -8.94 -17.93 -14.40
CA SER A 96 -9.43 -19.27 -14.63
C SER A 96 -9.42 -19.94 -13.26
N GLU A 97 -10.58 -19.98 -12.62
CA GLU A 97 -10.89 -21.08 -11.72
C GLU A 97 -10.74 -22.35 -12.56
N GLU A 98 -9.56 -22.97 -12.52
CA GLU A 98 -9.37 -24.34 -12.96
C GLU A 98 -8.66 -25.13 -11.85
N ASN A 99 -9.49 -25.99 -11.25
CA ASN A 99 -9.26 -27.16 -10.39
C ASN A 99 -9.07 -26.94 -8.88
#